data_AF-A0A1A7KM62-F1
#
_entry.id   AF-A0A1A7KM62-F1
#
_cell.length_a   1.000
_cell.length_b   1.000
_cell.length_c   1.000
_cell.angle_alpha   90.00
_cell.angle_beta   90.00
_cell.angle_gamma   90.00
#
_symmetry.space_group_name_H-M   'P 1'
#
loop_
_entity.id
_entity.type
_entity.pdbx_description
1 polymer ?
#
loop_
_entity_poly.entity_id
_entity_poly.type
_entity_poly.pdbx_seq_one_letter_code
_entity_poly.pdbx_strand_id
1 'polypeptide(L)'
;MDKETLRSEIFRHLDGVVTAPIVASLMKKEIIAFIIERQKMSLSELSEEFKANEGYLNVAIRALASQGFLDHEVDNQTDQISFSANSKTQFLQKYSLLYLKVISFLKHSTDIKDQINENSFIEEFTRLSDSVKDHFGIQLSDDNEEKEIQKQILKHIEGCIIGPVIVYLGMTGMFHKYFMETSFQAAEFHKNSENFEVILDFLAYLGWFKKTGGNYKFTETGIYFAKRAPSYGVTVSYLPLLNKMDNLLFGDASKIREIADGEDEIHVDRAMNVWGSGGSHSNYFKVANDFIIQIFNQPIHLQPKGVLDMGCGNGAFIQHIFETIERYTIRGKMLEEHPLFLVGADYNQAALKVTRANLINNDIWAKVIWGDIGDPKQLADDLKENYEIDLSDLLNIRTFLDHNRVWKTPENDHPTRVSTSTGAFAYRGKRLPNNLVEESLKEHLELWLPYIRKNGLLIIELHALDSKLTSENLGKTPATAYEATHGFSDQYILEVDVFKKICLETGLQIDKELFRKFPNSELATVSINLLKN
;
A
#
# COMPACT_ATOMS: atom_id res chain seq x y z
N MET A 1 -26.71 2.60 9.50
CA MET A 1 -25.81 2.22 8.39
C MET A 1 -24.62 1.48 8.96
N ASP A 2 -24.34 0.27 8.47
CA ASP A 2 -23.23 -0.54 8.99
C ASP A 2 -21.90 -0.09 8.37
N LYS A 3 -21.04 0.51 9.19
CA LYS A 3 -19.71 0.97 8.76
C LYS A 3 -18.80 -0.20 8.39
N GLU A 4 -19.04 -1.39 8.92
CA GLU A 4 -18.29 -2.59 8.59
C GLU A 4 -18.56 -3.01 7.14
N THR A 5 -19.83 -3.06 6.73
CA THR A 5 -20.22 -3.33 5.33
C THR A 5 -19.57 -2.33 4.37
N LEU A 6 -19.65 -1.03 4.64
CA LEU A 6 -19.05 -0.02 3.76
C LEU A 6 -17.52 -0.12 3.69
N ARG A 7 -16.86 -0.50 4.78
CA ARG A 7 -15.41 -0.78 4.77
C ARG A 7 -15.10 -2.03 3.94
N SER A 8 -15.95 -3.05 4.03
CA SER A 8 -15.81 -4.27 3.23
C SER A 8 -15.89 -3.99 1.73
N GLU A 9 -16.80 -3.12 1.31
CA GLU A 9 -16.86 -2.65 -0.09
C GLU A 9 -15.54 -2.02 -0.53
N ILE A 10 -14.95 -1.13 0.30
CA ILE A 10 -13.65 -0.52 0.01
C ILE A 10 -12.60 -1.60 -0.24
N PHE A 11 -12.43 -2.55 0.68
CA PHE A 11 -11.39 -3.58 0.54
C PHE A 11 -11.60 -4.47 -0.69
N ARG A 12 -12.84 -4.87 -0.97
CA ARG A 12 -13.17 -5.64 -2.19
C ARG A 12 -12.90 -4.85 -3.47
N HIS A 13 -13.08 -3.52 -3.45
CA HIS A 13 -12.73 -2.69 -4.58
C HIS A 13 -11.21 -2.64 -4.81
N LEU A 14 -10.42 -2.53 -3.74
CA LEU A 14 -8.95 -2.56 -3.83
C LEU A 14 -8.47 -3.92 -4.36
N ASP A 15 -9.04 -5.02 -3.84
CA ASP A 15 -8.75 -6.38 -4.29
C ASP A 15 -9.01 -6.53 -5.80
N GLY A 16 -10.07 -5.91 -6.31
CA GLY A 16 -10.39 -5.94 -7.73
C GLY A 16 -9.38 -5.25 -8.63
N VAL A 17 -8.86 -4.09 -8.22
CA VAL A 17 -7.87 -3.32 -8.98
C VAL A 17 -6.61 -4.15 -9.25
N VAL A 18 -6.20 -5.02 -8.31
CA VAL A 18 -5.05 -5.92 -8.51
C VAL A 18 -5.43 -7.26 -9.13
N THR A 19 -6.57 -7.83 -8.77
CA THR A 19 -6.97 -9.18 -9.21
C THR A 19 -7.35 -9.20 -10.69
N ALA A 20 -8.04 -8.17 -11.17
CA ALA A 20 -8.48 -8.09 -12.57
C ALA A 20 -7.33 -8.19 -13.59
N PRO A 21 -6.25 -7.38 -13.51
CA PRO A 21 -5.13 -7.50 -14.43
C PRO A 21 -4.38 -8.84 -14.31
N ILE A 22 -4.27 -9.41 -13.10
CA ILE A 22 -3.67 -10.75 -12.88
C ILE A 22 -4.47 -11.80 -13.63
N VAL A 23 -5.77 -11.92 -13.34
CA VAL A 23 -6.65 -12.92 -13.96
C VAL A 23 -6.68 -12.73 -15.48
N ALA A 24 -6.80 -11.50 -15.96
CA ALA A 24 -6.78 -11.19 -17.38
C ALA A 24 -5.49 -11.67 -18.08
N SER A 25 -4.33 -11.53 -17.42
CA SER A 25 -3.05 -11.97 -17.98
C SER A 25 -2.91 -13.49 -17.98
N LEU A 26 -3.27 -14.16 -16.88
CA LEU A 26 -3.22 -15.62 -16.75
C LEU A 26 -4.20 -16.31 -17.71
N MET A 27 -5.39 -15.74 -17.90
CA MET A 27 -6.39 -16.25 -18.85
C MET A 27 -5.91 -16.27 -20.29
N LYS A 28 -5.23 -15.20 -20.76
CA LYS A 28 -4.76 -15.10 -22.16
C LYS A 28 -3.78 -16.23 -22.53
N LYS A 29 -3.14 -16.82 -21.53
CA LYS A 29 -2.23 -17.96 -21.67
C LYS A 29 -2.83 -19.28 -21.18
N GLU A 30 -4.13 -19.32 -20.91
CA GLU A 30 -4.85 -20.53 -20.45
C GLU A 30 -4.29 -21.14 -19.15
N ILE A 31 -3.59 -20.35 -18.34
CA ILE A 31 -2.93 -20.85 -17.12
C ILE A 31 -3.95 -21.35 -16.09
N ILE A 32 -5.07 -20.66 -15.90
CA ILE A 32 -6.10 -21.09 -14.94
C ILE A 32 -6.68 -22.45 -15.34
N ALA A 33 -6.92 -22.68 -16.64
CA ALA A 33 -7.37 -23.97 -17.15
C ALA A 33 -6.31 -25.06 -16.95
N PHE A 34 -5.04 -24.74 -17.20
CA PHE A 34 -3.92 -25.67 -16.96
C PHE A 34 -3.80 -26.08 -15.48
N ILE A 35 -3.98 -25.14 -14.55
CA ILE A 35 -3.97 -25.43 -13.10
C ILE A 35 -5.12 -26.38 -12.73
N ILE A 36 -6.31 -26.17 -13.30
CA ILE A 36 -7.46 -27.07 -13.10
C ILE A 36 -7.16 -28.48 -13.63
N GLU A 37 -6.53 -28.60 -14.81
CA GLU A 37 -6.19 -29.90 -15.39
C GLU A 37 -5.17 -30.66 -14.53
N ARG A 38 -4.13 -29.97 -14.06
CA ARG A 38 -3.06 -30.56 -13.26
C ARG A 38 -3.43 -30.82 -11.80
N GLN A 39 -4.47 -30.15 -11.29
CA GLN A 39 -4.97 -30.20 -9.90
C GLN A 39 -3.99 -29.68 -8.85
N LYS A 40 -2.73 -30.14 -8.81
CA LYS A 40 -1.66 -29.65 -7.93
C LYS A 40 -0.35 -29.57 -8.71
N MET A 41 0.43 -28.51 -8.49
CA MET A 41 1.73 -28.32 -9.13
C MET A 41 2.63 -27.38 -8.34
N SER A 42 3.91 -27.33 -8.67
CA SER A 42 4.85 -26.36 -8.11
C SER A 42 4.90 -25.06 -8.91
N LEU A 43 5.37 -24.00 -8.26
CA LEU A 43 5.63 -22.72 -8.92
C LEU A 43 6.71 -22.84 -10.00
N SER A 44 7.78 -23.60 -9.74
CA SER A 44 8.86 -23.79 -10.71
C SER A 44 8.34 -24.46 -11.97
N GLU A 45 7.55 -25.54 -11.85
CA GLU A 45 6.90 -26.22 -12.97
C GLU A 45 6.04 -25.27 -13.80
N LEU A 46 5.22 -24.44 -13.15
CA LEU A 46 4.37 -23.46 -13.85
C LEU A 46 5.22 -22.40 -14.57
N SER A 47 6.25 -21.90 -13.90
CA SER A 47 7.12 -20.87 -14.47
C SER A 47 7.89 -21.36 -15.69
N GLU A 48 8.37 -22.60 -15.67
CA GLU A 48 9.09 -23.23 -16.79
C GLU A 48 8.17 -23.47 -17.99
N GLU A 49 6.98 -24.03 -17.75
CA GLU A 49 5.99 -24.31 -18.80
C GLU A 49 5.59 -23.04 -19.57
N PHE A 50 5.29 -21.96 -18.83
CA PHE A 50 4.81 -20.71 -19.42
C PHE A 50 5.91 -19.68 -19.72
N LYS A 51 7.18 -20.02 -19.44
CA LYS A 51 8.34 -19.14 -19.53
C LYS A 51 8.10 -17.82 -18.80
N ALA A 52 7.58 -17.92 -17.58
CA ALA A 52 7.19 -16.79 -16.76
C ALA A 52 8.34 -16.31 -15.86
N ASN A 53 8.29 -15.04 -15.47
CA ASN A 53 9.12 -14.50 -14.41
C ASN A 53 8.63 -15.06 -13.07
N GLU A 54 9.32 -16.09 -12.56
CA GLU A 54 8.90 -16.90 -11.40
C GLU A 54 8.53 -16.04 -10.18
N GLY A 55 9.28 -14.97 -9.90
CA GLY A 55 9.01 -14.10 -8.75
C GLY A 55 7.66 -13.37 -8.86
N TYR A 56 7.35 -12.80 -10.01
CA TYR A 56 6.07 -12.12 -10.23
C TYR A 56 4.92 -13.11 -10.45
N LEU A 57 5.20 -14.28 -11.02
CA LEU A 57 4.23 -15.38 -11.06
C LEU A 57 3.85 -15.82 -9.64
N ASN A 58 4.81 -15.89 -8.71
CA ASN A 58 4.54 -16.16 -7.29
C ASN A 58 3.54 -15.16 -6.71
N VAL A 59 3.76 -13.86 -6.94
CA VAL A 59 2.87 -12.79 -6.48
C VAL A 59 1.46 -12.96 -7.06
N ALA A 60 1.35 -13.29 -8.35
CA ALA A 60 0.06 -13.55 -9.00
C ALA A 60 -0.67 -14.76 -8.40
N ILE A 61 0.01 -15.89 -8.20
CA ILE A 61 -0.57 -17.10 -7.62
C ILE A 61 -0.97 -16.86 -6.16
N ARG A 62 -0.13 -16.20 -5.37
CA ARG A 62 -0.44 -15.82 -3.98
C ARG A 62 -1.65 -14.89 -3.92
N ALA A 63 -1.78 -13.92 -4.82
CA ALA A 63 -2.97 -13.05 -4.88
C ALA A 63 -4.26 -13.84 -5.17
N LEU A 64 -4.22 -14.83 -6.07
CA LEU A 64 -5.36 -15.73 -6.31
C LEU A 64 -5.68 -16.59 -5.07
N ALA A 65 -4.66 -17.08 -4.36
CA ALA A 65 -4.84 -17.82 -3.12
C ALA A 65 -5.43 -16.95 -1.99
N SER A 66 -4.94 -15.71 -1.84
CA SER A 66 -5.50 -14.73 -0.89
C SER A 66 -6.95 -14.37 -1.21
N GLN A 67 -7.37 -14.48 -2.47
CA GLN A 67 -8.77 -14.35 -2.90
C GLN A 67 -9.59 -15.65 -2.78
N GLY A 68 -8.98 -16.73 -2.30
CA GLY A 68 -9.60 -18.04 -2.09
C GLY A 68 -9.78 -18.88 -3.35
N PHE A 69 -9.18 -18.48 -4.48
CA PHE A 69 -9.33 -19.19 -5.75
C PHE A 69 -8.37 -20.36 -5.93
N LEU A 70 -7.31 -20.44 -5.13
CA LEU A 70 -6.32 -21.51 -5.11
C LEU A 70 -5.94 -21.82 -3.66
N ASP A 71 -5.51 -23.04 -3.40
CA ASP A 71 -4.79 -23.36 -2.16
C ASP A 71 -3.30 -23.19 -2.41
N HIS A 72 -2.56 -22.65 -1.43
CA HIS A 72 -1.16 -22.27 -1.56
C HIS A 72 -0.36 -22.71 -0.34
N GLU A 73 0.78 -23.36 -0.57
CA GLU A 73 1.66 -23.90 0.47
C GLU A 73 3.11 -23.48 0.18
N VAL A 74 3.82 -23.05 1.22
CA VAL A 74 5.24 -22.69 1.17
C VAL A 74 6.02 -23.61 2.11
N ASP A 75 6.99 -24.34 1.57
CA ASP A 75 7.99 -25.07 2.34
C ASP A 75 9.31 -24.30 2.33
N ASN A 76 9.55 -23.52 3.38
CA ASN A 76 10.77 -22.74 3.54
C ASN A 76 12.01 -23.60 3.85
N GLN A 77 11.86 -24.88 4.21
CA GLN A 77 13.00 -25.78 4.44
C GLN A 77 13.58 -26.27 3.10
N THR A 78 12.73 -26.55 2.13
CA THR A 78 13.14 -27.00 0.78
C THR A 78 13.09 -25.89 -0.28
N ASP A 79 12.65 -24.69 0.11
CA ASP A 79 12.41 -23.53 -0.76
C ASP A 79 11.46 -23.85 -1.93
N GLN A 80 10.41 -24.63 -1.64
CA GLN A 80 9.40 -25.04 -2.61
C GLN A 80 8.06 -24.35 -2.35
N ILE A 81 7.42 -23.91 -3.43
CA ILE A 81 6.06 -23.37 -3.41
C ILE A 81 5.19 -24.29 -4.25
N SER A 82 4.08 -24.74 -3.67
CA SER A 82 3.09 -25.55 -4.35
C SER A 82 1.70 -24.97 -4.18
N PHE A 83 0.84 -25.23 -5.16
CA PHE A 83 -0.53 -24.76 -5.13
C PHE A 83 -1.44 -25.74 -5.86
N SER A 84 -2.73 -25.69 -5.52
CA SER A 84 -3.74 -26.57 -6.10
C SER A 84 -5.04 -25.84 -6.45
N ALA A 85 -5.71 -26.35 -7.47
CA ALA A 85 -7.09 -26.00 -7.74
C ALA A 85 -8.00 -26.50 -6.60
N ASN A 86 -8.96 -25.67 -6.20
CA ASN A 86 -9.99 -26.01 -5.24
C ASN A 86 -11.39 -25.85 -5.87
N SER A 87 -12.46 -25.97 -5.09
CA SER A 87 -13.84 -25.85 -5.58
C SER A 87 -14.11 -24.53 -6.30
N LYS A 88 -13.48 -23.44 -5.84
CA LYS A 88 -13.68 -22.07 -6.36
C LYS A 88 -12.91 -21.79 -7.63
N THR A 89 -11.85 -22.54 -7.94
CA THR A 89 -11.03 -22.34 -9.15
C THR A 89 -11.87 -22.52 -10.42
N GLN A 90 -12.81 -23.46 -10.42
CA GLN A 90 -13.69 -23.69 -11.58
C GLN A 90 -14.63 -22.50 -11.83
N PHE A 91 -15.17 -21.89 -10.76
CA PHE A 91 -15.99 -20.69 -10.88
C PHE A 91 -15.15 -19.48 -11.31
N LEU A 92 -13.92 -19.34 -10.83
CA LEU A 92 -12.98 -18.34 -11.36
C LEU A 92 -12.85 -18.52 -12.87
N GLN A 93 -12.49 -19.72 -13.36
CA GLN A 93 -12.36 -19.99 -14.79
C GLN A 93 -13.65 -19.62 -15.55
N LYS A 94 -14.82 -20.05 -15.06
CA LYS A 94 -16.12 -19.80 -15.68
C LYS A 94 -16.45 -18.31 -15.85
N TYR A 95 -16.12 -17.47 -14.86
CA TYR A 95 -16.49 -16.05 -14.86
C TYR A 95 -15.35 -15.09 -15.17
N SER A 96 -14.14 -15.61 -15.36
CA SER A 96 -12.91 -14.82 -15.55
C SER A 96 -12.95 -13.86 -16.75
N LEU A 97 -13.71 -14.19 -17.81
CA LEU A 97 -13.93 -13.29 -18.97
C LEU A 97 -14.53 -11.94 -18.58
N LEU A 98 -15.22 -11.84 -17.44
CA LEU A 98 -15.76 -10.57 -16.95
C LEU A 98 -14.64 -9.57 -16.61
N TYR A 99 -13.48 -10.03 -16.13
CA TYR A 99 -12.34 -9.15 -15.85
C TYR A 99 -11.79 -8.50 -17.12
N LEU A 100 -11.81 -9.18 -18.27
CA LEU A 100 -11.34 -8.62 -19.54
C LEU A 100 -12.12 -7.36 -19.94
N LYS A 101 -13.39 -7.26 -19.52
CA LYS A 101 -14.28 -6.14 -19.87
C LYS A 101 -13.81 -4.80 -19.29
N VAL A 102 -13.03 -4.80 -18.20
CA VAL A 102 -12.55 -3.58 -17.54
C VAL A 102 -11.08 -3.24 -17.77
N ILE A 103 -10.30 -4.12 -18.41
CA ILE A 103 -8.86 -3.89 -18.61
C ILE A 103 -8.58 -2.67 -19.50
N SER A 104 -9.39 -2.43 -20.53
CA SER A 104 -9.25 -1.24 -21.38
C SER A 104 -9.49 0.04 -20.57
N PHE A 105 -10.56 0.06 -19.78
CA PHE A 105 -10.88 1.18 -18.90
C PHE A 105 -9.79 1.46 -17.87
N LEU A 106 -9.21 0.42 -17.24
CA LEU A 106 -8.07 0.60 -16.32
C LEU A 106 -6.83 1.19 -17.00
N LYS A 107 -6.59 0.85 -18.28
CA LYS A 107 -5.51 1.46 -19.06
C LYS A 107 -5.74 2.94 -19.27
N HIS A 108 -6.92 3.33 -19.74
CA HIS A 108 -7.29 4.74 -19.90
C HIS A 108 -7.26 5.49 -18.55
N SER A 109 -7.70 4.85 -17.48
CA SER A 109 -7.74 5.43 -16.13
C SER A 109 -6.37 5.74 -15.53
N THR A 110 -5.26 5.26 -16.12
CA THR A 110 -3.90 5.66 -15.72
C THR A 110 -3.71 7.18 -15.84
N ASP A 111 -4.34 7.80 -16.85
CA ASP A 111 -4.32 9.24 -17.09
C ASP A 111 -5.74 9.83 -16.96
N ILE A 112 -6.46 9.44 -15.91
CA ILE A 112 -7.86 9.82 -15.72
C ILE A 112 -8.06 11.34 -15.72
N LYS A 113 -7.05 12.12 -15.31
CA LYS A 113 -7.13 13.58 -15.26
C LYS A 113 -7.48 14.19 -16.62
N ASP A 114 -6.87 13.67 -17.67
CA ASP A 114 -7.10 14.15 -19.03
C ASP A 114 -8.25 13.35 -19.66
N GLN A 115 -8.25 12.02 -19.50
CA GLN A 115 -9.26 11.12 -20.10
C GLN A 115 -10.70 11.41 -19.66
N ILE A 116 -10.94 11.85 -18.42
CA ILE A 116 -12.31 12.14 -17.94
C ILE A 116 -13.01 13.26 -18.72
N ASN A 117 -12.25 14.09 -19.46
CA ASN A 117 -12.80 15.13 -20.32
C ASN A 117 -13.18 14.62 -21.71
N GLU A 118 -12.70 13.45 -22.10
CA GLU A 118 -12.91 12.85 -23.42
C GLU A 118 -14.26 12.13 -23.50
N ASN A 119 -15.00 12.34 -24.59
CA ASN A 119 -16.30 11.69 -24.79
C ASN A 119 -16.17 10.15 -24.83
N SER A 120 -15.08 9.63 -25.40
CA SER A 120 -14.82 8.18 -25.48
C SER A 120 -14.71 7.52 -24.10
N PHE A 121 -14.08 8.20 -23.13
CA PHE A 121 -13.98 7.72 -21.76
C PHE A 121 -15.36 7.65 -21.10
N ILE A 122 -16.19 8.67 -21.32
CA ILE A 122 -17.55 8.75 -20.76
C ILE A 122 -18.48 7.72 -21.41
N GLU A 123 -18.35 7.47 -22.71
CA GLU A 123 -19.06 6.39 -23.41
C GLU A 123 -18.66 5.02 -22.85
N GLU A 124 -17.36 4.76 -22.66
CA GLU A 124 -16.87 3.53 -22.04
C GLU A 124 -17.38 3.37 -20.60
N PHE A 125 -17.31 4.44 -19.79
CA PHE A 125 -17.83 4.47 -18.43
C PHE A 125 -19.34 4.23 -18.38
N THR A 126 -20.12 4.83 -19.29
CA THR A 126 -21.57 4.62 -19.38
C THR A 126 -21.89 3.15 -19.66
N ARG A 127 -21.25 2.56 -20.67
CA ARG A 127 -21.42 1.14 -21.01
C ARG A 127 -21.06 0.22 -19.84
N LEU A 128 -19.96 0.51 -19.14
CA LEU A 128 -19.52 -0.29 -17.99
C LEU A 128 -20.45 -0.12 -16.78
N SER A 129 -20.87 1.10 -16.46
CA SER A 129 -21.79 1.38 -15.37
C SER A 129 -23.17 0.77 -15.60
N ASP A 130 -23.69 0.80 -16.83
CA ASP A 130 -24.92 0.08 -17.19
C ASP A 130 -24.75 -1.43 -17.11
N SER A 131 -23.59 -1.95 -17.51
CA SER A 131 -23.27 -3.37 -17.33
C SER A 131 -23.22 -3.75 -15.85
N VAL A 132 -22.68 -2.91 -14.95
CA VAL A 132 -22.70 -3.15 -13.50
C VAL A 132 -24.13 -3.27 -12.99
N LYS A 133 -25.06 -2.40 -13.44
CA LYS A 133 -26.47 -2.43 -13.01
C LYS A 133 -27.18 -3.74 -13.34
N ASP A 134 -26.82 -4.37 -14.46
CA ASP A 134 -27.37 -5.66 -14.91
C ASP A 134 -26.41 -6.85 -14.64
N HIS A 135 -25.53 -6.72 -13.65
CA HIS A 135 -24.57 -7.77 -13.27
C HIS A 135 -23.76 -8.32 -14.46
N PHE A 136 -23.39 -7.48 -15.42
CA PHE A 136 -22.70 -7.85 -16.66
C PHE A 136 -23.40 -8.93 -17.49
N GLY A 137 -24.72 -9.04 -17.35
CA GLY A 137 -25.57 -10.01 -18.04
C GLY A 137 -25.53 -11.42 -17.46
N ILE A 138 -24.89 -11.63 -16.30
CA ILE A 138 -24.91 -12.93 -15.63
C ILE A 138 -26.11 -13.04 -14.67
N GLN A 139 -26.77 -14.20 -14.68
CA GLN A 139 -27.73 -14.55 -13.65
C GLN A 139 -26.99 -15.10 -12.42
N LEU A 140 -27.34 -14.59 -11.24
CA LEU A 140 -26.80 -15.10 -10.00
C LEU A 140 -27.30 -16.52 -9.77
N SER A 141 -26.39 -17.44 -9.45
CA SER A 141 -26.68 -18.85 -9.22
C SER A 141 -27.51 -19.05 -7.93
N ASP A 142 -28.26 -20.14 -7.90
CA ASP A 142 -28.90 -20.64 -6.68
C ASP A 142 -27.91 -21.43 -5.82
N ASP A 143 -26.81 -21.92 -6.41
CA ASP A 143 -25.71 -22.51 -5.64
C ASP A 143 -24.99 -21.41 -4.85
N ASN A 144 -24.85 -21.61 -3.53
CA ASN A 144 -24.31 -20.59 -2.65
C ASN A 144 -22.82 -20.31 -2.92
N GLU A 145 -22.01 -21.33 -3.25
CA GLU A 145 -20.58 -21.12 -3.49
C GLU A 145 -20.37 -20.35 -4.79
N GLU A 146 -21.05 -20.76 -5.86
CA GLU A 146 -21.03 -20.07 -7.15
C GLU A 146 -21.50 -18.62 -7.02
N LYS A 147 -22.61 -18.39 -6.31
CA LYS A 147 -23.18 -17.06 -6.09
C LYS A 147 -22.23 -16.12 -5.35
N GLU A 148 -21.51 -16.61 -4.34
CA GLU A 148 -20.52 -15.81 -3.63
C GLU A 148 -19.33 -15.45 -4.52
N ILE A 149 -18.86 -16.38 -5.37
CA ILE A 149 -17.81 -16.07 -6.35
C ILE A 149 -18.29 -15.05 -7.39
N GLN A 150 -19.52 -15.18 -7.89
CA GLN A 150 -20.09 -14.21 -8.82
C GLN A 150 -20.13 -12.81 -8.19
N LYS A 151 -20.60 -12.67 -6.94
CA LYS A 151 -20.60 -11.39 -6.22
C LYS A 151 -19.19 -10.85 -5.99
N GLN A 152 -18.23 -11.70 -5.63
CA GLN A 152 -16.83 -11.30 -5.43
C GLN A 152 -16.26 -10.71 -6.72
N ILE A 153 -16.41 -11.38 -7.86
CA ILE A 153 -15.94 -10.91 -9.17
C ILE A 153 -16.66 -9.61 -9.58
N LEU A 154 -17.98 -9.52 -9.38
CA LEU A 154 -18.73 -8.31 -9.69
C LEU A 154 -18.26 -7.11 -8.85
N LYS A 155 -17.93 -7.33 -7.57
CA LYS A 155 -17.36 -6.28 -6.71
C LYS A 155 -15.95 -5.90 -7.08
N HIS A 156 -15.13 -6.84 -7.54
CA HIS A 156 -13.82 -6.51 -8.09
C HIS A 156 -13.95 -5.58 -9.30
N ILE A 157 -14.88 -5.91 -10.21
CA ILE A 157 -15.15 -5.13 -11.41
C ILE A 157 -15.71 -3.74 -11.08
N GLU A 158 -16.64 -3.64 -10.13
CA GLU A 158 -17.11 -2.36 -9.58
C GLU A 158 -15.93 -1.52 -9.09
N GLY A 159 -15.01 -2.12 -8.34
CA GLY A 159 -13.78 -1.50 -7.85
C GLY A 159 -12.85 -0.99 -8.95
N CYS A 160 -12.67 -1.75 -10.04
CA CYS A 160 -11.88 -1.30 -11.19
C CYS A 160 -12.47 -0.05 -11.86
N ILE A 161 -13.80 0.11 -11.83
CA ILE A 161 -14.48 1.25 -12.43
C ILE A 161 -14.44 2.45 -11.49
N ILE A 162 -14.79 2.27 -10.22
CA ILE A 162 -14.94 3.39 -9.29
C ILE A 162 -13.64 3.83 -8.65
N GLY A 163 -12.67 2.94 -8.46
CA GLY A 163 -11.41 3.23 -7.77
C GLY A 163 -10.69 4.46 -8.36
N PRO A 164 -10.39 4.47 -9.68
CA PRO A 164 -9.76 5.62 -10.32
C PRO A 164 -10.60 6.90 -10.23
N VAL A 165 -11.91 6.79 -10.43
CA VAL A 165 -12.85 7.94 -10.36
C VAL A 165 -12.84 8.55 -8.97
N ILE A 166 -12.93 7.75 -7.90
CA ILE A 166 -12.96 8.24 -6.52
C ILE A 166 -11.65 8.96 -6.17
N VAL A 167 -10.52 8.41 -6.59
CA VAL A 167 -9.21 9.04 -6.36
C VAL A 167 -9.12 10.38 -7.10
N TYR A 168 -9.52 10.43 -8.37
CA TYR A 168 -9.57 11.67 -9.13
C TYR A 168 -10.44 12.74 -8.45
N LEU A 169 -11.66 12.38 -8.04
CA LEU A 169 -12.58 13.28 -7.33
C LEU A 169 -12.00 13.78 -6.01
N GLY A 170 -11.30 12.90 -5.27
CA GLY A 170 -10.65 13.25 -4.02
C GLY A 170 -9.49 14.24 -4.21
N MET A 171 -8.62 13.99 -5.19
CA MET A 171 -7.45 14.83 -5.49
C MET A 171 -7.84 16.18 -6.09
N THR A 172 -8.96 16.27 -6.80
CA THR A 172 -9.44 17.51 -7.42
C THR A 172 -10.36 18.34 -6.51
N GLY A 173 -10.58 17.90 -5.27
CA GLY A 173 -11.30 18.67 -4.26
C GLY A 173 -12.83 18.54 -4.32
N MET A 174 -13.37 17.58 -5.07
CA MET A 174 -14.83 17.34 -5.08
C MET A 174 -15.37 16.95 -3.70
N PHE A 175 -14.53 16.33 -2.89
CA PHE A 175 -14.85 15.93 -1.53
C PHE A 175 -14.52 17.02 -0.51
N HIS A 176 -14.35 18.28 -0.94
CA HIS A 176 -14.22 19.41 -0.03
C HIS A 176 -15.51 19.62 0.79
N LYS A 177 -15.36 20.18 2.00
CA LYS A 177 -16.45 20.37 2.97
C LYS A 177 -17.67 21.09 2.37
N TYR A 178 -17.43 22.06 1.49
CA TYR A 178 -18.46 22.79 0.74
C TYR A 178 -19.46 21.83 0.06
N PHE A 179 -18.98 20.94 -0.80
CA PHE A 179 -19.84 20.00 -1.54
C PHE A 179 -20.48 18.94 -0.63
N MET A 180 -19.82 18.57 0.47
CA MET A 180 -20.36 17.56 1.40
C MET A 180 -21.52 18.07 2.26
N GLU A 181 -21.64 19.38 2.49
CA GLU A 181 -22.65 19.96 3.40
C GLU A 181 -23.87 20.53 2.66
N THR A 182 -23.76 20.83 1.37
CA THR A 182 -24.82 21.43 0.57
C THR A 182 -25.17 20.60 -0.66
N SER A 183 -26.33 20.86 -1.27
CA SER A 183 -26.62 20.35 -2.60
C SER A 183 -25.77 21.11 -3.64
N PHE A 184 -25.42 20.47 -4.75
CA PHE A 184 -24.64 21.07 -5.84
C PHE A 184 -25.11 20.57 -7.22
N GLN A 185 -24.80 21.31 -8.27
CA GLN A 185 -24.94 20.91 -9.68
C GLN A 185 -23.60 20.48 -10.27
N ALA A 186 -23.62 19.63 -11.29
CA ALA A 186 -22.41 19.17 -11.98
C ALA A 186 -21.53 20.34 -12.49
N ALA A 187 -22.18 21.42 -12.97
CA ALA A 187 -21.52 22.63 -13.47
C ALA A 187 -20.77 23.45 -12.40
N GLU A 188 -21.06 23.24 -11.11
CA GLU A 188 -20.32 23.91 -10.03
C GLU A 188 -18.92 23.33 -9.82
N PHE A 189 -18.67 22.10 -10.29
CA PHE A 189 -17.41 21.42 -10.10
C PHE A 189 -16.63 21.20 -11.41
N HIS A 190 -17.32 20.79 -12.48
CA HIS A 190 -16.69 20.34 -13.71
C HIS A 190 -17.08 21.20 -14.92
N LYS A 191 -16.09 21.61 -15.73
CA LYS A 191 -16.32 22.44 -16.92
C LYS A 191 -17.18 21.74 -17.97
N ASN A 192 -17.02 20.42 -18.10
CA ASN A 192 -17.88 19.58 -18.93
C ASN A 192 -18.94 18.91 -18.04
N SER A 193 -19.98 19.68 -17.71
CA SER A 193 -20.98 19.28 -16.71
C SER A 193 -21.87 18.14 -17.16
N GLU A 194 -22.19 18.05 -18.45
CA GLU A 194 -23.05 16.98 -19.01
C GLU A 194 -22.36 15.62 -18.88
N ASN A 195 -21.08 15.54 -19.27
CA ASN A 195 -20.28 14.32 -19.12
C ASN A 195 -20.09 13.95 -17.64
N PHE A 196 -19.90 14.96 -16.78
CA PHE A 196 -19.74 14.72 -15.35
C PHE A 196 -21.03 14.23 -14.68
N GLU A 197 -22.20 14.64 -15.19
CA GLU A 197 -23.51 14.20 -14.71
C GLU A 197 -23.67 12.68 -14.81
N VAL A 198 -23.13 12.05 -15.86
CA VAL A 198 -23.10 10.59 -16.03
C VAL A 198 -22.39 9.89 -14.87
N ILE A 199 -21.25 10.44 -14.43
CA ILE A 199 -20.48 9.89 -13.31
C ILE A 199 -21.26 10.06 -12.01
N LEU A 200 -21.83 11.24 -11.79
CA LEU A 200 -22.63 11.51 -10.59
C LEU A 200 -23.89 10.65 -10.53
N ASP A 201 -24.52 10.36 -11.67
CA ASP A 201 -25.69 9.48 -11.76
C ASP A 201 -25.35 8.03 -11.41
N PHE A 202 -24.18 7.54 -11.83
CA PHE A 202 -23.72 6.23 -11.40
C PHE A 202 -23.40 6.20 -9.90
N LEU A 203 -22.75 7.24 -9.37
CA LEU A 203 -22.51 7.35 -7.93
C LEU A 203 -23.83 7.49 -7.14
N ALA A 204 -24.86 8.11 -7.71
CA ALA A 204 -26.20 8.14 -7.13
C ALA A 204 -26.86 6.75 -7.13
N TYR A 205 -26.67 5.95 -8.20
CA TYR A 205 -27.09 4.54 -8.24
C TYR A 205 -26.40 3.71 -7.14
N LEU A 206 -25.11 3.93 -6.89
CA LEU A 206 -24.38 3.32 -5.77
C LEU A 206 -24.78 3.88 -4.39
N GLY A 207 -25.71 4.84 -4.35
CA GLY A 207 -26.26 5.42 -3.14
C GLY A 207 -25.36 6.48 -2.49
N TRP A 208 -24.36 7.01 -3.19
CA TRP A 208 -23.46 8.04 -2.65
C TRP A 208 -24.09 9.43 -2.70
N PHE A 209 -24.94 9.65 -3.70
CA PHE A 209 -25.69 10.88 -3.87
C PHE A 209 -27.18 10.60 -3.91
N LYS A 210 -27.98 11.57 -3.45
CA LYS A 210 -29.38 11.69 -3.79
C LYS A 210 -29.52 12.77 -4.86
N LYS A 211 -30.04 12.39 -6.03
CA LYS A 211 -30.38 13.34 -7.10
C LYS A 211 -31.79 13.91 -6.88
N THR A 212 -31.97 15.21 -7.06
CA THR A 212 -33.29 15.87 -7.01
C THR A 212 -33.30 17.01 -8.04
N GLY A 213 -34.03 16.80 -9.14
CA GLY A 213 -33.85 17.62 -10.35
C GLY A 213 -32.42 17.45 -10.88
N GLY A 214 -31.75 18.55 -11.21
CA GLY A 214 -30.33 18.58 -11.60
C GLY A 214 -29.34 18.71 -10.43
N ASN A 215 -29.80 18.64 -9.18
CA ASN A 215 -28.94 18.79 -8.00
C ASN A 215 -28.62 17.45 -7.35
N TYR A 216 -27.40 17.33 -6.83
CA TYR A 216 -26.89 16.19 -6.08
C TYR A 216 -26.64 16.59 -4.63
N LYS A 217 -26.93 15.68 -3.71
CA LYS A 217 -26.59 15.83 -2.30
C LYS A 217 -25.95 14.55 -1.79
N PHE A 218 -24.83 14.65 -1.08
CA PHE A 218 -24.21 13.48 -0.45
C PHE A 218 -25.17 12.79 0.51
N THR A 219 -25.18 11.46 0.45
CA THR A 219 -25.78 10.61 1.49
C THR A 219 -24.76 10.32 2.59
N GLU A 220 -25.19 9.69 3.68
CA GLU A 220 -24.23 9.20 4.70
C GLU A 220 -23.22 8.21 4.11
N THR A 221 -23.65 7.35 3.18
CA THR A 221 -22.79 6.44 2.43
C THR A 221 -21.75 7.21 1.61
N GLY A 222 -22.19 8.21 0.85
CA GLY A 222 -21.28 9.03 0.04
C GLY A 222 -20.25 9.77 0.91
N ILE A 223 -20.67 10.35 2.04
CA ILE A 223 -19.75 11.00 3.00
C ILE A 223 -18.75 9.98 3.55
N TYR A 224 -19.18 8.75 3.83
CA TYR A 224 -18.31 7.71 4.36
C TYR A 224 -17.16 7.37 3.40
N PHE A 225 -17.48 7.18 2.11
CA PHE A 225 -16.50 6.92 1.06
C PHE A 225 -15.65 8.15 0.74
N ALA A 226 -16.23 9.34 0.62
CA ALA A 226 -15.50 10.58 0.37
C ALA A 226 -14.40 10.83 1.41
N LYS A 227 -14.71 10.63 2.70
CA LYS A 227 -13.72 10.73 3.79
C LYS A 227 -12.64 9.66 3.77
N ARG A 228 -12.83 8.58 2.99
CA ARG A 228 -11.91 7.45 2.85
C ARG A 228 -11.35 7.32 1.44
N ALA A 229 -11.61 8.26 0.54
CA ALA A 229 -11.06 8.25 -0.80
C ALA A 229 -9.52 8.04 -0.83
N PRO A 230 -8.73 8.59 0.11
CA PRO A 230 -7.30 8.31 0.18
C PRO A 230 -6.92 6.83 0.31
N SER A 231 -7.78 5.97 0.89
CA SER A 231 -7.49 4.53 0.99
C SER A 231 -7.45 3.83 -0.37
N TYR A 232 -8.02 4.43 -1.41
CA TYR A 232 -7.87 3.96 -2.79
C TYR A 232 -6.57 4.43 -3.45
N GLY A 233 -6.00 5.55 -2.99
CA GLY A 233 -4.91 6.23 -3.68
C GLY A 233 -3.65 5.36 -3.81
N VAL A 234 -3.29 4.59 -2.77
CA VAL A 234 -2.11 3.72 -2.82
C VAL A 234 -2.31 2.64 -3.90
N THR A 235 -3.38 1.85 -3.85
CA THR A 235 -3.59 0.77 -4.83
C THR A 235 -3.76 1.30 -6.26
N VAL A 236 -4.54 2.36 -6.45
CA VAL A 236 -4.78 2.95 -7.78
C VAL A 236 -3.52 3.61 -8.35
N SER A 237 -2.63 4.15 -7.51
CA SER A 237 -1.37 4.73 -8.00
C SER A 237 -0.48 3.73 -8.72
N TYR A 238 -0.66 2.42 -8.51
CA TYR A 238 0.07 1.35 -9.20
C TYR A 238 -0.58 0.90 -10.52
N LEU A 239 -1.62 1.57 -11.03
CA LEU A 239 -2.15 1.28 -12.36
C LEU A 239 -1.09 1.27 -13.48
N PRO A 240 -0.08 2.18 -13.53
CA PRO A 240 0.98 2.10 -14.53
C PRO A 240 1.73 0.76 -14.55
N LEU A 241 1.96 0.18 -13.37
CA LEU A 241 2.56 -1.15 -13.18
C LEU A 241 1.57 -2.26 -13.54
N LEU A 242 0.37 -2.23 -12.97
CA LEU A 242 -0.64 -3.27 -13.13
C LEU A 242 -1.11 -3.41 -14.59
N ASN A 243 -1.16 -2.30 -15.34
CA ASN A 243 -1.50 -2.31 -16.77
C ASN A 243 -0.43 -2.97 -17.66
N LYS A 244 0.76 -3.24 -17.10
CA LYS A 244 1.86 -3.97 -17.72
C LYS A 244 1.96 -5.42 -17.24
N MET A 245 0.90 -5.98 -16.65
CA MET A 245 0.90 -7.36 -16.09
C MET A 245 1.44 -8.43 -17.04
N ASP A 246 1.08 -8.39 -18.33
CA ASP A 246 1.60 -9.35 -19.32
C ASP A 246 3.14 -9.29 -19.43
N ASN A 247 3.72 -8.09 -19.37
CA ASN A 247 5.18 -7.90 -19.41
C ASN A 247 5.84 -8.29 -18.09
N LEU A 248 5.19 -8.04 -16.94
CA LEU A 248 5.68 -8.49 -15.64
C LEU A 248 5.73 -10.00 -15.59
N LEU A 249 4.66 -10.69 -15.96
CA LEU A 249 4.59 -12.14 -15.84
C LEU A 249 5.40 -12.86 -16.91
N PHE A 250 5.46 -12.36 -18.15
CA PHE A 250 5.97 -13.14 -19.28
C PHE A 250 6.96 -12.39 -20.19
N GLY A 251 7.30 -11.15 -19.86
CA GLY A 251 8.18 -10.30 -20.65
C GLY A 251 9.45 -9.92 -19.89
N ASP A 252 10.02 -8.77 -20.23
CA ASP A 252 11.18 -8.22 -19.55
C ASP A 252 10.74 -7.42 -18.32
N ALA A 253 10.90 -8.05 -17.15
CA ALA A 253 10.57 -7.50 -15.84
C ALA A 253 11.42 -6.27 -15.45
N SER A 254 12.56 -6.02 -16.10
CA SER A 254 13.47 -4.92 -15.71
C SER A 254 12.97 -3.56 -16.19
N LYS A 255 12.26 -3.53 -17.34
CA LYS A 255 11.84 -2.31 -18.03
C LYS A 255 10.91 -1.40 -17.22
N ILE A 256 10.21 -1.95 -16.23
CA ILE A 256 9.33 -1.16 -15.35
C ILE A 256 10.11 -0.34 -14.31
N ARG A 257 11.40 -0.66 -14.12
CA ARG A 257 12.31 -0.05 -13.13
C ARG A 257 13.44 0.75 -13.77
N GLU A 258 13.64 0.64 -15.08
CA GLU A 258 14.65 1.38 -15.81
C GLU A 258 14.21 2.83 -16.01
N ILE A 259 14.76 3.72 -15.17
CA ILE A 259 14.65 5.17 -15.29
C ILE A 259 16.07 5.75 -15.44
N ALA A 260 16.21 6.83 -16.20
CA ALA A 260 17.48 7.55 -16.26
C ALA A 260 17.70 8.35 -14.96
N ASP A 261 18.96 8.70 -14.67
CA ASP A 261 19.31 9.49 -13.50
C ASP A 261 18.53 10.82 -13.49
N GLY A 262 17.73 11.02 -12.43
CA GLY A 262 16.92 12.22 -12.24
C GLY A 262 15.53 12.20 -12.87
N GLU A 263 15.13 11.12 -13.54
CA GLU A 263 13.77 10.92 -14.04
C GLU A 263 12.81 10.40 -12.94
N ASP A 264 11.52 10.67 -13.11
CA ASP A 264 10.49 10.18 -12.21
C ASP A 264 10.20 8.69 -12.42
N GLU A 265 9.71 8.03 -11.38
CA GLU A 265 9.32 6.62 -11.44
C GLU A 265 8.13 6.40 -12.40
N ILE A 266 8.25 5.43 -13.30
CA ILE A 266 7.23 5.16 -14.34
C ILE A 266 6.23 4.05 -13.97
N HIS A 267 6.44 3.36 -12.85
CA HIS A 267 5.62 2.23 -12.41
C HIS A 267 4.50 2.65 -11.44
N VAL A 268 4.54 3.88 -10.93
CA VAL A 268 3.60 4.40 -9.95
C VAL A 268 3.36 5.89 -10.18
N ASP A 269 2.10 6.33 -10.09
CA ASP A 269 1.79 7.76 -9.97
C ASP A 269 2.20 8.23 -8.57
N ARG A 270 3.40 8.81 -8.47
CA ARG A 270 3.97 9.20 -7.17
C ARG A 270 3.15 10.28 -6.46
N ALA A 271 2.53 11.21 -7.19
CA ALA A 271 1.71 12.26 -6.60
C ALA A 271 0.44 11.66 -5.96
N MET A 272 -0.24 10.76 -6.68
CA MET A 272 -1.38 10.00 -6.18
C MET A 272 -1.02 9.10 -4.99
N ASN A 273 0.14 8.43 -5.06
CA ASN A 273 0.64 7.55 -4.02
C ASN A 273 0.88 8.32 -2.71
N VAL A 274 1.55 9.47 -2.77
CA VAL A 274 1.79 10.36 -1.62
C VAL A 274 0.48 10.91 -1.05
N TRP A 275 -0.48 11.29 -1.91
CA TRP A 275 -1.80 11.73 -1.45
C TRP A 275 -2.56 10.62 -0.71
N GLY A 276 -2.58 9.40 -1.28
CA GLY A 276 -3.27 8.25 -0.69
C GLY A 276 -2.65 7.79 0.63
N SER A 277 -1.32 7.72 0.68
CA SER A 277 -0.57 7.31 1.87
C SER A 277 -0.69 8.36 2.99
N GLY A 278 -0.54 9.65 2.69
CA GLY A 278 -0.69 10.73 3.67
C GLY A 278 -2.06 10.76 4.35
N GLY A 279 -3.15 10.54 3.59
CA GLY A 279 -4.50 10.44 4.15
C GLY A 279 -4.67 9.21 5.05
N SER A 280 -4.05 8.09 4.69
CA SER A 280 -4.14 6.82 5.42
C SER A 280 -3.27 6.80 6.69
N HIS A 281 -2.11 7.46 6.68
CA HIS A 281 -1.12 7.42 7.76
C HIS A 281 -1.49 8.27 8.97
N SER A 282 -2.28 9.33 8.78
CA SER A 282 -2.66 10.29 9.83
C SER A 282 -3.29 9.67 11.09
N ASN A 283 -3.95 8.52 10.95
CA ASN A 283 -4.53 7.80 12.10
C ASN A 283 -3.46 7.11 12.96
N TYR A 284 -2.37 6.64 12.36
CA TYR A 284 -1.27 5.99 13.09
C TYR A 284 -0.38 7.01 13.80
N PHE A 285 -0.24 8.22 13.26
CA PHE A 285 0.52 9.30 13.89
C PHE A 285 -0.01 9.64 15.29
N LYS A 286 -1.34 9.66 15.46
CA LYS A 286 -1.97 9.90 16.77
C LYS A 286 -1.58 8.85 17.82
N VAL A 287 -1.33 7.62 17.40
CA VAL A 287 -0.91 6.54 18.29
C VAL A 287 0.57 6.69 18.66
N ALA A 288 1.38 7.24 17.76
CA ALA A 288 2.78 7.57 18.04
C ALA A 288 2.92 8.65 19.13
N ASN A 289 1.89 9.46 19.41
CA ASN A 289 1.95 10.51 20.44
C ASN A 289 2.32 9.97 21.81
N ASP A 290 1.76 8.83 22.22
CA ASP A 290 2.06 8.24 23.54
C ASP A 290 3.58 7.98 23.69
N PHE A 291 4.22 7.52 22.61
CA PHE A 291 5.66 7.27 22.56
C PHE A 291 6.47 8.56 22.67
N ILE A 292 6.11 9.55 21.84
CA ILE A 292 6.79 10.85 21.81
C ILE A 292 6.68 11.54 23.18
N ILE A 293 5.49 11.54 23.77
CA ILE A 293 5.24 12.13 25.08
C ILE A 293 6.06 11.42 26.15
N GLN A 294 6.10 10.08 26.16
CA GLN A 294 6.90 9.32 27.13
C GLN A 294 8.39 9.62 27.02
N ILE A 295 8.94 9.72 25.79
CA ILE A 295 10.36 10.00 25.57
C ILE A 295 10.72 11.42 26.02
N PHE A 296 9.95 12.43 25.62
CA PHE A 296 10.26 13.84 25.89
C PHE A 296 9.73 14.36 27.25
N ASN A 297 9.18 13.47 28.08
CA ASN A 297 8.90 13.70 29.51
C ASN A 297 9.94 13.09 30.45
N GLN A 298 10.97 12.40 29.93
CA GLN A 298 12.10 11.97 30.75
C GLN A 298 12.93 13.17 31.24
N PRO A 299 13.78 13.01 32.27
CA PRO A 299 14.76 14.02 32.64
C PRO A 299 15.57 14.50 31.42
N ILE A 300 15.81 15.81 31.32
CA ILE A 300 16.37 16.44 30.10
C ILE A 300 17.66 15.79 29.58
N HIS A 301 18.53 15.30 30.48
CA HIS A 301 19.80 14.65 30.12
C HIS A 301 19.64 13.23 29.56
N LEU A 302 18.46 12.62 29.68
CA LEU A 302 18.10 11.33 29.09
C LEU A 302 17.32 11.48 27.78
N GLN A 303 16.84 12.68 27.47
CA GLN A 303 16.08 12.91 26.26
C GLN A 303 16.99 12.95 25.03
N PRO A 304 16.47 12.57 23.85
CA PRO A 304 17.11 12.86 22.58
C PRO A 304 17.35 14.36 22.41
N LYS A 305 18.42 14.73 21.69
CA LYS A 305 18.67 16.13 21.29
C LYS A 305 17.64 16.60 20.26
N GLY A 306 17.03 15.68 19.54
CA GLY A 306 16.02 15.95 18.55
C GLY A 306 15.51 14.67 17.89
N VAL A 307 14.99 14.79 16.68
CA VAL A 307 14.31 13.71 15.96
C VAL A 307 14.79 13.69 14.52
N LEU A 308 15.06 12.49 14.00
CA LEU A 308 15.25 12.25 12.58
C LEU A 308 14.12 11.38 12.04
N ASP A 309 13.47 11.84 10.97
CA ASP A 309 12.50 11.08 10.19
C ASP A 309 13.14 10.66 8.86
N MET A 310 13.43 9.37 8.71
CA MET A 310 13.96 8.77 7.48
C MET A 310 12.81 8.36 6.56
N GLY A 311 12.84 8.80 5.30
CA GLY A 311 11.73 8.76 4.37
C GLY A 311 10.65 9.79 4.70
N CYS A 312 11.07 11.04 4.96
CA CYS A 312 10.18 12.07 5.48
C CYS A 312 9.05 12.49 4.54
N GLY A 313 9.11 12.14 3.25
CA GLY A 313 8.01 12.32 2.30
C GLY A 313 7.60 13.78 2.14
N ASN A 314 6.46 14.17 2.73
CA ASN A 314 5.97 15.55 2.71
C ASN A 314 6.21 16.33 4.02
N GLY A 315 6.90 15.74 5.00
CA GLY A 315 7.20 16.35 6.30
C GLY A 315 6.05 16.37 7.30
N ALA A 316 4.88 15.78 6.98
CA ALA A 316 3.72 15.83 7.86
C ALA A 316 3.96 15.16 9.21
N PHE A 317 4.78 14.10 9.26
CA PHE A 317 5.06 13.41 10.52
C PHE A 317 6.03 14.19 11.41
N ILE A 318 7.08 14.78 10.82
CA ILE A 318 7.97 15.72 11.52
C ILE A 318 7.16 16.86 12.15
N GLN A 319 6.25 17.46 11.37
CA GLN A 319 5.34 18.49 11.88
C GLN A 319 4.53 17.97 13.08
N HIS A 320 3.90 16.79 12.93
CA HIS A 320 3.09 16.21 14.00
C HIS A 320 3.90 15.95 15.28
N ILE A 321 5.12 15.47 15.15
CA ILE A 321 6.01 15.20 16.28
C ILE A 321 6.41 16.50 16.96
N PHE A 322 6.83 17.51 16.20
CA PHE A 322 7.20 18.81 16.77
C PHE A 322 6.04 19.43 17.56
N GLU A 323 4.85 19.50 16.97
CA GLU A 323 3.65 20.03 17.64
C GLU A 323 3.29 19.22 18.89
N THR A 324 3.51 17.91 18.85
CA THR A 324 3.27 17.03 20.00
C THR A 324 4.26 17.31 21.13
N ILE A 325 5.55 17.45 20.82
CA ILE A 325 6.58 17.77 21.81
C ILE A 325 6.33 19.15 22.40
N GLU A 326 6.12 20.15 21.56
CA GLU A 326 5.89 21.54 21.96
C GLU A 326 4.71 21.67 22.94
N ARG A 327 3.57 21.03 22.62
CA ARG A 327 2.32 21.25 23.37
C ARG A 327 2.14 20.33 24.57
N TYR A 328 2.65 19.10 24.52
CA TYR A 328 2.27 18.04 25.46
C TYR A 328 3.41 17.47 26.29
N THR A 329 4.61 18.05 26.24
CA THR A 329 5.78 17.50 26.96
C THR A 329 6.50 18.51 27.84
N ILE A 330 7.30 18.01 28.77
CA ILE A 330 8.20 18.82 29.59
C ILE A 330 9.24 19.50 28.71
N ARG A 331 9.75 18.81 27.67
CA ARG A 331 10.69 19.40 26.69
C ARG A 331 10.10 20.62 25.99
N GLY A 332 8.81 20.58 25.66
CA GLY A 332 8.09 21.71 25.04
C GLY A 332 8.17 23.00 25.86
N LYS A 333 8.23 22.90 27.18
CA LYS A 333 8.37 24.05 28.10
C LYS A 333 9.80 24.57 28.21
N MET A 334 10.76 23.91 27.58
CA MET A 334 12.20 24.16 27.71
C MET A 334 12.88 24.36 26.35
N LEU A 335 12.12 24.58 25.27
CA LEU A 335 12.67 24.67 23.91
C LEU A 335 13.64 25.85 23.70
N GLU A 336 13.52 26.93 24.50
CA GLU A 336 14.47 28.05 24.45
C GLU A 336 15.86 27.66 24.98
N GLU A 337 15.90 26.92 26.10
CA GLU A 337 17.15 26.47 26.74
C GLU A 337 17.70 25.17 26.10
N HIS A 338 16.80 24.32 25.61
CA HIS A 338 17.07 23.02 25.04
C HIS A 338 16.30 22.85 23.72
N PRO A 339 16.74 23.50 22.62
CA PRO A 339 16.05 23.39 21.33
C PRO A 339 16.06 21.95 20.79
N LEU A 340 15.10 21.63 19.93
CA LEU A 340 15.06 20.36 19.20
C LEU A 340 15.85 20.47 17.90
N PHE A 341 16.69 19.47 17.62
CA PHE A 341 17.30 19.31 16.30
C PHE A 341 16.43 18.39 15.43
N LEU A 342 15.59 18.98 14.56
CA LEU A 342 14.71 18.22 13.67
C LEU A 342 15.39 17.96 12.32
N VAL A 343 15.30 16.72 11.85
CA VAL A 343 15.83 16.29 10.56
C VAL A 343 14.77 15.51 9.78
N GLY A 344 14.53 15.94 8.53
CA GLY A 344 13.87 15.12 7.53
C GLY A 344 14.90 14.63 6.52
N ALA A 345 14.99 13.31 6.35
CA ALA A 345 15.87 12.67 5.38
C ALA A 345 15.03 11.90 4.35
N ASP A 346 15.37 12.04 3.08
CA ASP A 346 14.72 11.30 1.99
C ASP A 346 15.67 11.19 0.79
N TYR A 347 15.70 10.04 0.14
CA TYR A 347 16.51 9.81 -1.06
C TYR A 347 15.92 10.50 -2.30
N ASN A 348 14.62 10.82 -2.28
CA ASN A 348 13.90 11.45 -3.38
C ASN A 348 13.92 12.99 -3.27
N GLN A 349 14.50 13.66 -4.28
CA GLN A 349 14.63 15.12 -4.30
C GLN A 349 13.28 15.88 -4.34
N ALA A 350 12.24 15.30 -4.95
CA ALA A 350 10.91 15.91 -4.96
C ALA A 350 10.29 15.89 -3.56
N ALA A 351 10.43 14.79 -2.82
CA ALA A 351 10.00 14.68 -1.42
C ALA A 351 10.70 15.74 -0.54
N LEU A 352 12.02 15.91 -0.69
CA LEU A 352 12.76 16.95 0.04
C LEU A 352 12.26 18.37 -0.25
N LYS A 353 11.93 18.69 -1.51
CA LYS A 353 11.36 19.99 -1.88
C LYS A 353 10.01 20.23 -1.22
N VAL A 354 9.12 19.24 -1.25
CA VAL A 354 7.79 19.31 -0.63
C VAL A 354 7.90 19.42 0.90
N THR A 355 8.77 18.62 1.52
CA THR A 355 9.04 18.67 2.96
C THR A 355 9.52 20.07 3.38
N ARG A 356 10.50 20.67 2.67
CA ARG A 356 10.97 22.03 2.96
C ARG A 356 9.83 23.05 2.90
N ALA A 357 9.05 23.03 1.82
CA ALA A 357 7.94 23.96 1.65
C ALA A 357 6.91 23.82 2.77
N ASN A 358 6.54 22.60 3.13
CA ASN A 358 5.57 22.34 4.20
C ASN A 358 6.08 22.78 5.56
N LEU A 359 7.32 22.45 5.94
CA LEU A 359 7.87 22.84 7.24
C LEU A 359 8.03 24.36 7.36
N ILE A 360 8.47 25.05 6.30
CA ILE A 360 8.54 26.52 6.26
C ILE A 360 7.14 27.14 6.42
N ASN A 361 6.14 26.63 5.70
CA ASN A 361 4.77 27.14 5.76
C ASN A 361 4.11 26.95 7.15
N ASN A 362 4.65 26.06 7.99
CA ASN A 362 4.18 25.81 9.34
C ASN A 362 5.13 26.40 10.41
N ASP A 363 6.08 27.25 10.01
CA ASP A 363 7.06 27.88 10.91
C ASP A 363 7.93 26.88 11.71
N ILE A 364 8.18 25.68 11.16
CA ILE A 364 8.99 24.63 11.79
C ILE A 364 10.41 24.65 11.23
N TRP A 365 11.39 24.82 12.11
CA TRP A 365 12.81 24.80 11.74
C TRP A 365 13.36 23.38 11.79
N ALA A 366 13.62 22.81 10.62
CA ALA A 366 14.24 21.49 10.46
C ALA A 366 15.33 21.50 9.39
N LYS A 367 16.30 20.60 9.49
CA LYS A 367 17.23 20.28 8.41
C LYS A 367 16.57 19.26 7.48
N VAL A 368 16.58 19.53 6.19
CA VAL A 368 16.03 18.63 5.18
C VAL A 368 17.16 18.22 4.25
N ILE A 369 17.59 16.96 4.38
CA ILE A 369 18.81 16.44 3.75
C ILE A 369 18.53 15.18 2.93
N TRP A 370 19.43 14.88 2.02
CA TRP A 370 19.39 13.60 1.32
C TRP A 370 19.80 12.47 2.27
N GLY A 371 19.17 11.31 2.15
CA GLY A 371 19.56 10.12 2.90
C GLY A 371 18.87 8.86 2.38
N ASP A 372 19.60 7.75 2.38
CA ASP A 372 19.09 6.43 2.00
C ASP A 372 18.92 5.57 3.27
N ILE A 373 17.78 4.90 3.40
CA ILE A 373 17.54 3.98 4.51
C ILE A 373 18.56 2.81 4.50
N GLY A 374 19.08 2.45 3.32
CA GLY A 374 20.10 1.42 3.15
C GLY A 374 21.53 1.84 3.50
N ASP A 375 21.79 3.13 3.70
CA ASP A 375 23.11 3.67 4.07
C ASP A 375 23.04 4.66 5.24
N PRO A 376 22.78 4.17 6.47
CA PRO A 376 22.76 5.02 7.66
C PRO A 376 24.14 5.60 8.00
N LYS A 377 25.23 5.03 7.45
CA LYS A 377 26.58 5.56 7.67
C LYS A 377 26.78 6.88 6.95
N GLN A 378 26.42 6.95 5.67
CA GLN A 378 26.47 8.22 4.92
C GLN A 378 25.64 9.30 5.62
N LEU A 379 24.42 8.97 6.04
CA LEU A 379 23.56 9.89 6.78
C LEU A 379 24.23 10.41 8.07
N ALA A 380 24.88 9.53 8.83
CA ALA A 380 25.56 9.90 10.06
C ALA A 380 26.77 10.81 9.79
N ASP A 381 27.56 10.52 8.76
CA ASP A 381 28.70 11.34 8.35
C ASP A 381 28.23 12.74 7.91
N ASP A 382 27.19 12.82 7.08
CA ASP A 382 26.61 14.07 6.59
C ASP A 382 26.07 14.94 7.74
N LEU A 383 25.41 14.32 8.72
CA LEU A 383 24.93 15.03 9.91
C LEU A 383 26.07 15.57 10.77
N LYS A 384 27.13 14.77 10.94
CA LYS A 384 28.28 15.15 11.74
C LYS A 384 29.06 16.29 11.10
N GLU A 385 29.32 16.21 9.80
CA GLU A 385 30.10 17.19 9.06
C GLU A 385 29.36 18.52 8.91
N ASN A 386 28.07 18.48 8.54
CA ASN A 386 27.34 19.69 8.17
C ASN A 386 26.67 20.39 9.36
N TYR A 387 26.41 19.66 10.46
CA TYR A 387 25.62 20.19 11.59
C TYR A 387 26.17 19.83 12.97
N GLU A 388 27.32 19.17 13.06
CA GLU A 388 27.97 18.79 14.32
C GLU A 388 27.06 17.94 15.24
N ILE A 389 26.09 17.23 14.68
CA ILE A 389 25.14 16.38 15.40
C ILE A 389 25.45 14.90 15.11
N ASP A 390 25.52 14.08 16.16
CA ASP A 390 25.64 12.63 16.01
C ASP A 390 24.25 12.03 15.73
N LEU A 391 24.12 11.17 14.72
CA LEU A 391 22.86 10.48 14.43
C LEU A 391 22.32 9.71 15.65
N SER A 392 23.22 9.19 16.48
CA SER A 392 22.88 8.48 17.71
C SER A 392 22.32 9.38 18.83
N ASP A 393 22.49 10.70 18.74
CA ASP A 393 21.90 11.66 19.68
C ASP A 393 20.43 11.99 19.35
N LEU A 394 19.93 11.55 18.21
CA LEU A 394 18.56 11.76 17.76
C LEU A 394 17.69 10.52 18.04
N LEU A 395 16.41 10.73 18.30
CA LEU A 395 15.41 9.68 18.17
C LEU A 395 15.21 9.42 16.68
N ASN A 396 15.53 8.20 16.25
CA ASN A 396 15.34 7.81 14.87
C ASN A 396 13.91 7.32 14.68
N ILE A 397 13.29 7.76 13.60
CA ILE A 397 11.90 7.46 13.28
C ILE A 397 11.78 7.19 11.79
N ARG A 398 10.91 6.25 11.42
CA ARG A 398 10.52 6.04 10.03
C ARG A 398 9.16 5.37 9.95
N THR A 399 8.41 5.71 8.93
CA THR A 399 7.05 5.20 8.72
C THR A 399 6.93 4.58 7.33
N PHE A 400 6.56 3.29 7.29
CA PHE A 400 6.28 2.53 6.08
C PHE A 400 7.45 2.53 5.09
N LEU A 401 8.65 2.18 5.57
CA LEU A 401 9.88 2.34 4.78
C LEU A 401 10.80 1.13 4.75
N ASP A 402 10.93 0.33 5.82
CA ASP A 402 11.88 -0.81 5.81
C ASP A 402 11.48 -1.87 4.78
N HIS A 403 10.18 -2.02 4.50
CA HIS A 403 9.69 -2.89 3.43
C HIS A 403 9.97 -2.35 2.02
N ASN A 404 10.14 -1.04 1.86
CA ASN A 404 10.38 -0.38 0.57
C ASN A 404 11.87 -0.04 0.34
N ARG A 405 12.77 -0.58 1.17
CA ARG A 405 14.21 -0.46 0.94
C ARG A 405 14.60 -1.13 -0.38
N VAL A 406 15.63 -0.62 -1.03
CA VAL A 406 16.19 -1.28 -2.22
C VAL A 406 16.71 -2.67 -1.83
N TRP A 407 16.44 -3.67 -2.67
CA TRP A 407 16.97 -5.01 -2.43
C TRP A 407 18.49 -5.00 -2.36
N LYS A 408 19.02 -5.53 -1.26
CA LYS A 408 20.42 -5.88 -1.12
C LYS A 408 20.50 -7.36 -0.80
N THR A 409 21.21 -8.10 -1.64
CA THR A 409 21.52 -9.52 -1.37
C THR A 409 22.33 -9.60 -0.07
N PRO A 410 21.89 -10.41 0.91
CA PRO A 410 22.62 -10.61 2.15
C PRO A 410 24.05 -11.07 1.94
N GLU A 411 24.97 -10.67 2.82
CA GLU A 411 26.30 -11.27 2.92
C GLU A 411 26.21 -12.73 3.37
N ASN A 412 25.24 -13.04 4.24
CA ASN A 412 24.89 -14.41 4.62
C ASN A 412 23.86 -15.00 3.63
N ASP A 413 24.36 -15.58 2.54
CA ASP A 413 23.54 -16.16 1.46
C ASP A 413 22.93 -17.54 1.80
N HIS A 414 23.39 -18.17 2.89
CA HIS A 414 22.91 -19.46 3.39
C HIS A 414 22.51 -19.38 4.87
N PRO A 415 21.46 -18.61 5.21
CA PRO A 415 21.01 -18.49 6.58
C PRO A 415 20.51 -19.85 7.09
N THR A 416 20.89 -20.21 8.31
CA THR A 416 20.52 -21.49 8.95
C THR A 416 19.07 -21.52 9.43
N ARG A 417 18.40 -20.37 9.46
CA ARG A 417 17.01 -20.23 9.88
C ARG A 417 16.07 -20.83 8.84
N VAL A 418 14.96 -21.37 9.32
CA VAL A 418 13.79 -21.63 8.50
C VAL A 418 12.79 -20.52 8.75
N SER A 419 12.40 -19.84 7.68
CA SER A 419 11.40 -18.78 7.67
C SER A 419 10.04 -19.35 8.02
N THR A 420 9.22 -18.55 8.69
CA THR A 420 7.79 -18.82 8.87
C THR A 420 6.92 -17.93 7.99
N SER A 421 7.54 -17.10 7.14
CA SER A 421 6.83 -16.25 6.20
C SER A 421 6.22 -17.09 5.08
N THR A 422 5.04 -16.66 4.66
CA THR A 422 4.31 -17.16 3.48
C THR A 422 4.33 -16.15 2.35
N GLY A 423 5.16 -15.10 2.48
CA GLY A 423 5.32 -14.01 1.52
C GLY A 423 5.68 -14.49 0.12
N ALA A 424 5.29 -13.70 -0.88
CA ALA A 424 5.74 -13.84 -2.26
C ALA A 424 6.64 -12.66 -2.60
N PHE A 425 7.95 -12.88 -2.56
CA PHE A 425 8.95 -11.84 -2.78
C PHE A 425 9.62 -12.00 -4.14
N ALA A 426 9.84 -10.86 -4.79
CA ALA A 426 10.48 -10.79 -6.09
C ALA A 426 11.48 -9.62 -6.13
N TYR A 427 12.49 -9.78 -6.97
CA TYR A 427 13.33 -8.67 -7.39
C TYR A 427 13.56 -8.76 -8.89
N ARG A 428 13.01 -7.80 -9.65
CA ARG A 428 13.12 -7.74 -11.12
C ARG A 428 12.69 -9.05 -11.79
N GLY A 429 11.57 -9.60 -11.32
CA GLY A 429 10.97 -10.83 -11.84
C GLY A 429 11.59 -12.14 -11.33
N LYS A 430 12.74 -12.09 -10.65
CA LYS A 430 13.32 -13.27 -9.99
C LYS A 430 12.67 -13.51 -8.64
N ARG A 431 12.38 -14.76 -8.32
CA ARG A 431 11.87 -15.14 -6.99
C ARG A 431 12.98 -14.98 -5.95
N LEU A 432 12.61 -14.47 -4.78
CA LEU A 432 13.48 -14.42 -3.61
C LEU A 432 13.02 -15.45 -2.57
N PRO A 433 13.91 -16.32 -2.05
CA PRO A 433 13.59 -17.22 -0.94
C PRO A 433 13.25 -16.44 0.33
N ASN A 434 12.23 -16.88 1.07
CA ASN A 434 11.78 -16.18 2.28
C ASN A 434 12.88 -16.14 3.38
N ASN A 435 13.69 -17.21 3.48
CA ASN A 435 14.86 -17.24 4.36
C ASN A 435 15.85 -16.10 4.06
N LEU A 436 16.06 -15.80 2.79
CA LEU A 436 16.99 -14.76 2.34
C LEU A 436 16.42 -13.35 2.54
N VAL A 437 15.10 -13.18 2.39
CA VAL A 437 14.42 -11.90 2.68
C VAL A 437 14.47 -11.57 4.16
N GLU A 438 14.27 -12.57 5.03
CA GLU A 438 14.47 -12.44 6.48
C GLU A 438 15.91 -12.05 6.83
N GLU A 439 16.92 -12.70 6.23
CA GLU A 439 18.33 -12.37 6.49
C GLU A 439 18.69 -10.97 5.95
N SER A 440 18.13 -10.57 4.81
CA SER A 440 18.30 -9.20 4.27
C SER A 440 17.73 -8.14 5.21
N LEU A 441 16.58 -8.39 5.85
CA LEU A 441 16.04 -7.49 6.86
C LEU A 441 16.95 -7.43 8.09
N LYS A 442 17.47 -8.57 8.53
CA LYS A 442 18.37 -8.66 9.68
C LYS A 442 19.63 -7.82 9.45
N GLU A 443 20.34 -8.03 8.35
CA GLU A 443 21.55 -7.27 8.01
C GLU A 443 21.25 -5.78 7.84
N HIS A 444 20.11 -5.43 7.25
CA HIS A 444 19.65 -4.05 7.16
C HIS A 444 19.49 -3.39 8.55
N LEU A 445 18.83 -4.07 9.49
CA LEU A 445 18.68 -3.57 10.87
C LEU A 445 20.04 -3.47 11.59
N GLU A 446 20.98 -4.38 11.31
CA GLU A 446 22.34 -4.36 11.86
C GLU A 446 23.12 -3.10 11.45
N LEU A 447 22.94 -2.61 10.22
CA LEU A 447 23.52 -1.33 9.76
C LEU A 447 23.07 -0.14 10.62
N TRP A 448 21.85 -0.19 11.15
CA TRP A 448 21.26 0.88 11.97
C TRP A 448 21.64 0.80 13.45
N LEU A 449 22.08 -0.36 13.96
CA LEU A 449 22.37 -0.58 15.38
C LEU A 449 23.29 0.49 16.01
N PRO A 450 24.41 0.91 15.39
CA PRO A 450 25.28 1.94 15.97
C PRO A 450 24.58 3.26 16.27
N TYR A 451 23.50 3.55 15.54
CA TYR A 451 22.82 4.85 15.56
C TYR A 451 21.52 4.83 16.39
N ILE A 452 20.93 3.65 16.61
CA ILE A 452 19.63 3.56 17.30
C ILE A 452 19.75 3.04 18.75
N ARG A 453 20.91 2.52 19.16
CA ARG A 453 21.11 1.94 20.50
C ARG A 453 20.85 2.92 21.65
N LYS A 454 21.15 4.21 21.47
CA LYS A 454 21.04 5.22 22.53
C LYS A 454 19.61 5.68 22.76
N ASN A 455 18.95 6.17 21.72
CA ASN A 455 17.63 6.80 21.81
C ASN A 455 16.49 5.94 21.25
N GLY A 456 16.81 4.80 20.66
CA GLY A 456 15.86 3.89 20.03
C GLY A 456 15.45 4.30 18.63
N LEU A 457 14.55 3.49 18.09
CA LEU A 457 13.98 3.63 16.76
C LEU A 457 12.46 3.42 16.83
N LEU A 458 11.68 4.46 16.51
CA LEU A 458 10.23 4.36 16.37
C LEU A 458 9.88 3.98 14.93
N ILE A 459 9.32 2.79 14.74
CA ILE A 459 8.92 2.29 13.41
C ILE A 459 7.41 2.13 13.37
N ILE A 460 6.78 2.69 12.35
CA ILE A 460 5.45 2.30 11.90
C ILE A 460 5.64 1.47 10.63
N GLU A 461 5.19 0.22 10.60
CA GLU A 461 5.47 -0.68 9.47
C GLU A 461 4.23 -1.39 8.93
N LEU A 462 4.23 -1.66 7.63
CA LEU A 462 3.23 -2.43 6.88
C LEU A 462 3.62 -3.92 6.86
N HIS A 463 2.62 -4.78 6.99
CA HIS A 463 2.79 -6.23 7.12
C HIS A 463 1.87 -7.02 6.20
N ALA A 464 2.40 -8.16 5.78
CA ALA A 464 1.68 -9.21 5.06
C ALA A 464 0.77 -10.04 6.00
N LEU A 465 -0.15 -10.80 5.40
CA LEU A 465 -0.92 -11.83 6.08
C LEU A 465 -0.72 -13.17 5.37
N ASP A 466 -0.96 -14.26 6.08
CA ASP A 466 -1.08 -15.57 5.46
C ASP A 466 -2.23 -15.58 4.42
N SER A 467 -2.03 -16.23 3.27
CA SER A 467 -3.00 -16.20 2.17
C SER A 467 -4.30 -16.94 2.53
N LYS A 468 -4.22 -18.00 3.34
CA LYS A 468 -5.39 -18.70 3.85
C LYS A 468 -6.17 -17.81 4.82
N LEU A 469 -5.48 -17.16 5.77
CA LEU A 469 -6.09 -16.20 6.68
C LEU A 469 -6.78 -15.05 5.93
N THR A 470 -6.15 -14.56 4.86
CA THR A 470 -6.71 -13.52 3.99
C THR A 470 -7.98 -14.00 3.28
N SER A 471 -7.95 -15.23 2.74
CA SER A 471 -9.09 -15.82 2.01
C SER A 471 -10.32 -16.05 2.91
N GLU A 472 -10.11 -16.31 4.20
CA GLU A 472 -11.17 -16.48 5.19
C GLU A 472 -11.78 -15.13 5.65
N ASN A 473 -11.15 -14.01 5.29
CA ASN A 473 -11.47 -12.67 5.79
C ASN A 473 -11.61 -11.60 4.69
N LEU A 474 -12.06 -12.01 3.49
CA LEU A 474 -12.34 -11.09 2.38
C LEU A 474 -13.33 -9.98 2.77
N GLY A 475 -12.96 -8.73 2.48
CA GLY A 475 -13.72 -7.56 2.93
C GLY A 475 -13.46 -7.14 4.38
N LYS A 476 -12.60 -7.83 5.14
CA LYS A 476 -12.18 -7.41 6.49
C LYS A 476 -10.76 -6.89 6.56
N THR A 477 -9.96 -7.15 5.52
CA THR A 477 -8.56 -6.73 5.39
C THR A 477 -8.29 -6.28 3.96
N PRO A 478 -7.38 -5.30 3.74
CA PRO A 478 -6.93 -4.93 2.40
C PRO A 478 -5.70 -5.75 1.94
N ALA A 479 -5.32 -6.81 2.66
CA ALA A 479 -4.04 -7.52 2.48
C ALA A 479 -3.75 -7.93 1.02
N THR A 480 -4.72 -8.54 0.31
CA THR A 480 -4.51 -8.93 -1.11
C THR A 480 -4.01 -7.78 -1.96
N ALA A 481 -4.68 -6.62 -1.88
CA ALA A 481 -4.32 -5.44 -2.66
C ALA A 481 -2.93 -4.92 -2.32
N TYR A 482 -2.58 -4.83 -1.04
CA TYR A 482 -1.26 -4.36 -0.62
C TYR A 482 -0.17 -5.36 -0.98
N GLU A 483 -0.36 -6.65 -0.71
CA GLU A 483 0.61 -7.70 -1.04
C GLU A 483 0.88 -7.80 -2.53
N ALA A 484 -0.16 -7.69 -3.37
CA ALA A 484 0.02 -7.70 -4.82
C ALA A 484 0.79 -6.45 -5.29
N THR A 485 0.37 -5.24 -4.91
CA THR A 485 1.06 -4.01 -5.36
C THR A 485 2.51 -3.98 -4.90
N HIS A 486 2.78 -4.36 -3.65
CA HIS A 486 4.13 -4.35 -3.08
C HIS A 486 4.99 -5.46 -3.70
N GLY A 487 4.46 -6.67 -3.85
CA GLY A 487 5.18 -7.78 -4.50
C GLY A 487 5.55 -7.51 -5.96
N PHE A 488 4.63 -6.94 -6.76
CA PHE A 488 4.93 -6.57 -8.15
C PHE A 488 5.86 -5.37 -8.26
N SER A 489 6.01 -4.61 -7.18
CA SER A 489 6.90 -3.46 -7.09
C SER A 489 8.09 -3.73 -6.19
N ASP A 490 8.63 -4.95 -6.17
CA ASP A 490 9.92 -5.25 -5.50
C ASP A 490 9.99 -4.73 -4.05
N GLN A 491 8.88 -4.81 -3.31
CA GLN A 491 8.78 -4.43 -1.90
C GLN A 491 8.57 -5.66 -1.00
N TYR A 492 9.10 -5.60 0.21
CA TYR A 492 9.32 -6.76 1.09
C TYR A 492 8.49 -6.67 2.37
N ILE A 493 7.16 -6.70 2.25
CA ILE A 493 6.28 -6.69 3.42
C ILE A 493 6.23 -8.07 4.08
N LEU A 494 6.72 -8.16 5.31
CA LEU A 494 6.75 -9.39 6.12
C LEU A 494 5.61 -9.40 7.13
N GLU A 495 5.15 -10.58 7.51
CA GLU A 495 4.16 -10.75 8.57
C GLU A 495 4.68 -10.17 9.90
N VAL A 496 3.77 -9.67 10.75
CA VAL A 496 4.12 -8.99 12.02
C VAL A 496 5.07 -9.83 12.88
N ASP A 497 4.78 -11.12 13.05
CA ASP A 497 5.59 -11.98 13.91
C ASP A 497 6.96 -12.30 13.30
N VAL A 498 7.06 -12.37 11.97
CA VAL A 498 8.33 -12.53 11.26
C VAL A 498 9.19 -11.28 11.45
N PHE A 499 8.62 -10.09 11.21
CA PHE A 499 9.32 -8.82 11.41
C PHE A 499 9.85 -8.69 12.85
N LYS A 500 9.01 -9.02 13.85
CA LYS A 500 9.41 -8.96 15.26
C LYS A 500 10.50 -9.97 15.61
N LYS A 501 10.41 -11.20 15.10
CA LYS A 501 11.44 -12.23 15.26
C LYS A 501 12.80 -11.69 14.77
N ILE A 502 12.83 -11.11 13.57
CA ILE A 502 14.06 -10.56 13.01
C ILE A 502 14.60 -9.37 13.81
N CYS A 503 13.74 -8.47 14.31
CA CYS A 503 14.18 -7.42 15.24
C CYS A 503 14.88 -8.01 16.46
N LEU A 504 14.28 -9.00 17.13
CA LEU A 504 14.83 -9.61 18.35
C LEU A 504 16.20 -10.27 18.11
N GLU A 505 16.41 -10.87 16.93
CA GLU A 505 17.67 -11.53 16.60
C GLU A 505 18.84 -10.57 16.42
N THR A 506 18.59 -9.29 16.10
CA THR A 506 19.62 -8.25 16.08
C THR A 506 19.99 -7.71 17.47
N GLY A 507 19.34 -8.24 18.52
CA GLY A 507 19.47 -7.76 19.89
C GLY A 507 18.52 -6.61 20.24
N LEU A 508 17.71 -6.13 19.30
CA LEU A 508 16.70 -5.11 19.59
C LEU A 508 15.54 -5.69 20.39
N GLN A 509 15.17 -5.01 21.47
CA GLN A 509 13.97 -5.24 22.27
C GLN A 509 12.79 -4.43 21.73
N ILE A 510 11.61 -5.03 21.80
CA ILE A 510 10.34 -4.37 21.50
C ILE A 510 9.69 -4.00 22.82
N ASP A 511 9.43 -2.71 23.01
CA ASP A 511 8.67 -2.23 24.16
C ASP A 511 7.23 -2.79 24.11
N LYS A 512 6.91 -3.68 25.05
CA LYS A 512 5.61 -4.37 25.09
C LYS A 512 4.45 -3.44 25.46
N GLU A 513 4.70 -2.42 26.27
CA GLU A 513 3.66 -1.48 26.70
C GLU A 513 3.31 -0.51 25.58
N LEU A 514 4.29 -0.21 24.74
CA LEU A 514 4.14 0.69 23.61
C LEU A 514 3.79 0.00 22.31
N PHE A 515 4.06 -1.30 22.14
CA PHE A 515 3.68 -2.04 20.93
C PHE A 515 2.19 -1.90 20.60
N ARG A 516 1.88 -1.53 19.35
CA ARG A 516 0.51 -1.48 18.83
C ARG A 516 0.46 -2.18 17.47
N LYS A 517 -0.67 -2.82 17.16
CA LYS A 517 -0.94 -3.41 15.85
C LYS A 517 -2.37 -3.14 15.39
N PHE A 518 -2.57 -3.03 14.08
CA PHE A 518 -3.81 -2.57 13.48
C PHE A 518 -4.24 -3.46 12.31
N PRO A 519 -5.49 -3.97 12.33
CA PRO A 519 -6.36 -4.07 13.51
C PRO A 519 -5.68 -4.84 14.65
N ASN A 520 -6.11 -4.62 15.89
CA ASN A 520 -5.58 -5.34 17.05
C ASN A 520 -6.08 -6.80 17.10
N SER A 521 -5.62 -7.61 16.15
CA SER A 521 -6.02 -9.01 15.93
C SER A 521 -4.95 -9.74 15.12
N GLU A 522 -5.25 -10.95 14.64
CA GLU A 522 -4.40 -11.69 13.69
C GLU A 522 -4.42 -11.08 12.28
N LEU A 523 -5.44 -10.26 11.95
CA LEU A 523 -5.53 -9.54 10.68
C LEU A 523 -4.67 -8.27 10.64
N ALA A 524 -3.70 -8.12 11.55
CA ALA A 524 -2.90 -6.92 11.66
C ALA A 524 -2.00 -6.74 10.44
N THR A 525 -2.22 -5.66 9.69
CA THR A 525 -1.39 -5.28 8.55
C THR A 525 -0.52 -4.07 8.86
N VAL A 526 -0.67 -3.42 10.01
CA VAL A 526 0.22 -2.33 10.44
C VAL A 526 0.66 -2.56 11.88
N SER A 527 1.93 -2.27 12.20
CA SER A 527 2.42 -2.24 13.57
C SER A 527 3.17 -0.95 13.88
N ILE A 528 3.21 -0.58 15.17
CA ILE A 528 3.98 0.53 15.70
C ILE A 528 4.87 -0.03 16.80
N ASN A 529 6.18 0.15 16.65
CA ASN A 529 7.20 -0.42 17.52
C ASN A 529 8.18 0.66 17.96
N LEU A 530 8.56 0.65 19.23
CA LEU A 530 9.78 1.31 19.69
C LEU A 530 10.84 0.25 19.93
N LEU A 531 11.83 0.22 19.05
CA LEU A 531 12.96 -0.68 19.13
C LEU A 531 14.07 -0.02 19.94
N LYS A 532 14.57 -0.72 20.97
CA LYS A 532 15.67 -0.28 21.84
C LYS A 532 16.58 -1.46 22.15
N ASN A 533 17.80 -1.21 22.58
CA ASN A 533 18.71 -2.28 23.02
C ASN A 533 18.49 -2.63 24.49
#